data_AF-A0A3A8IFL4-F1
#
_entry.id   AF-A0A3A8IFL4-F1
#
_cell.length_a   1.000
_cell.length_b   1.000
_cell.length_c   1.000
_cell.angle_alpha   90.00
_cell.angle_beta   90.00
_cell.angle_gamma   90.00
#
_symmetry.space_group_name_H-M   'P 1'
#
loop_
_entity.id
_entity.type
_entity.pdbx_description
1 polymer ?
#
loop_
_entity_poly.entity_id
_entity_poly.type
_entity_poly.pdbx_seq_one_letter_code
_entity_poly.pdbx_strand_id
1 'polypeptide(L)'
;MSVLDEADRKLTDNECAGAREDYRVAMRQQEPSGAALANLGIAEECEALQFRLELGQLYPGSYSIKLNLAHPLVKARRARRALGFCDELLADASLSPTQRFGVLRVRLKAALASAEYVIAAEDFAYLIEAVRDQTFYRRFAVSFAAVIAGLEDWRAKAFVELLQRNLPKPNDFDALLAAKAAELEALRQFEAGSPSTRPGPGAAS
;
A
#
# COMPACT_ATOMS: atom_id res chain seq x y z
N MET A 1 -18.31 -8.73 -31.53
CA MET A 1 -17.44 -8.34 -30.41
C MET A 1 -18.34 -7.67 -29.40
N SER A 2 -18.46 -8.25 -28.20
CA SER A 2 -19.35 -7.72 -27.15
C SER A 2 -18.76 -6.43 -26.57
N VAL A 3 -19.58 -5.63 -25.88
CA VAL A 3 -19.10 -4.43 -25.16
C VAL A 3 -18.09 -4.82 -24.08
N LEU A 4 -18.24 -6.00 -23.48
CA LEU A 4 -17.30 -6.52 -22.50
C LEU A 4 -15.94 -6.90 -23.13
N ASP A 5 -15.96 -7.52 -24.32
CA ASP A 5 -14.73 -7.86 -25.06
C ASP A 5 -13.93 -6.59 -25.40
N GLU A 6 -14.63 -5.51 -25.77
CA GLU A 6 -14.02 -4.21 -26.07
C GLU A 6 -13.48 -3.53 -24.81
N ALA A 7 -14.17 -3.64 -23.67
CA ALA A 7 -13.69 -3.14 -22.38
C ALA A 7 -12.38 -3.84 -21.96
N ASP A 8 -12.32 -5.18 -22.09
CA ASP A 8 -11.13 -5.98 -21.78
C ASP A 8 -9.95 -5.62 -22.71
N ARG A 9 -10.22 -5.39 -24.00
CA ARG A 9 -9.22 -4.91 -24.96
C ARG A 9 -8.66 -3.54 -24.56
N LYS A 10 -9.53 -2.56 -24.30
CA LYS A 10 -9.13 -1.20 -23.88
C LYS A 10 -8.34 -1.21 -22.58
N LEU A 11 -8.71 -2.06 -21.63
CA LEU A 11 -7.96 -2.20 -20.38
C LEU A 11 -6.55 -2.74 -20.64
N THR A 12 -6.43 -3.74 -21.52
CA THR A 12 -5.13 -4.31 -21.94
C THR A 12 -4.25 -3.26 -22.63
N ASP A 13 -4.87 -2.40 -23.44
CA ASP A 13 -4.20 -1.30 -24.14
C ASP A 13 -3.92 -0.07 -23.26
N ASN A 14 -4.23 -0.14 -21.94
CA ASN A 14 -4.17 0.94 -20.96
C ASN A 14 -5.08 2.16 -21.27
N GLU A 15 -6.09 1.99 -22.12
CA GLU A 15 -7.15 2.98 -22.38
C GLU A 15 -8.19 2.99 -21.24
N CYS A 16 -7.74 3.28 -20.03
CA CYS A 16 -8.46 2.99 -18.79
C CYS A 16 -9.80 3.75 -18.66
N ALA A 17 -9.85 5.00 -19.13
CA ALA A 17 -11.09 5.78 -19.14
C ALA A 17 -12.15 5.16 -20.09
N GLY A 18 -11.72 4.71 -21.27
CA GLY A 18 -12.59 4.03 -22.23
C GLY A 18 -13.04 2.67 -21.72
N ALA A 19 -12.12 1.88 -21.16
CA ALA A 19 -12.41 0.58 -20.56
C ALA A 19 -13.44 0.70 -19.43
N ARG A 20 -13.27 1.68 -18.53
CA ARG A 20 -14.19 1.95 -17.42
C ARG A 20 -15.61 2.23 -17.91
N GLU A 21 -15.76 3.09 -18.91
CA GLU A 21 -17.09 3.42 -19.44
C GLU A 21 -17.76 2.20 -20.07
N ASP A 22 -17.01 1.42 -20.87
CA ASP A 22 -17.53 0.22 -21.50
C ASP A 22 -17.92 -0.86 -20.48
N TYR A 23 -17.14 -1.07 -19.41
CA TYR A 23 -17.54 -1.96 -18.31
C TYR A 23 -18.85 -1.49 -17.68
N ARG A 24 -19.00 -0.20 -17.35
CA ARG A 24 -20.25 0.33 -16.77
C ARG A 24 -21.44 0.16 -17.70
N VAL A 25 -21.25 0.31 -19.01
CA VAL A 25 -22.30 0.04 -20.02
C VAL A 25 -22.67 -1.44 -20.03
N ALA A 26 -21.69 -2.34 -20.11
CA ALA A 26 -21.92 -3.79 -20.12
C ALA A 26 -22.68 -4.25 -18.86
N MET A 27 -22.31 -3.76 -17.68
CA MET A 27 -22.93 -4.13 -16.40
C MET A 27 -24.36 -3.60 -16.21
N ARG A 28 -24.77 -2.57 -16.97
CA ARG A 28 -26.16 -2.10 -17.00
C ARG A 28 -27.04 -2.98 -17.89
N GLN A 29 -26.44 -3.73 -18.81
CA GLN A 29 -27.14 -4.59 -19.76
C GLN A 29 -27.28 -6.04 -19.27
N GLN A 30 -26.35 -6.49 -18.42
CA GLN A 30 -26.33 -7.85 -17.88
C GLN A 30 -25.67 -7.89 -16.50
N GLU A 31 -25.98 -8.91 -15.70
CA GLU A 31 -25.33 -9.13 -14.41
C GLU A 31 -23.81 -9.32 -14.59
N PRO A 32 -22.97 -8.55 -13.88
CA PRO A 32 -21.52 -8.66 -14.00
C PRO A 32 -20.98 -9.97 -13.43
N SER A 33 -19.98 -10.54 -14.11
CA SER A 33 -19.11 -11.55 -13.49
C SER A 33 -18.18 -10.90 -12.46
N GLY A 34 -17.68 -11.70 -11.51
CA GLY A 34 -16.67 -11.24 -10.56
C GLY A 34 -15.40 -10.71 -11.24
N ALA A 35 -15.01 -11.28 -12.38
CA ALA A 35 -13.88 -10.82 -13.18
C ALA A 35 -14.13 -9.42 -13.79
N ALA A 36 -15.34 -9.18 -14.31
CA ALA A 36 -15.70 -7.87 -14.85
C ALA A 36 -15.70 -6.78 -13.76
N LEU A 37 -16.18 -7.09 -12.55
CA LEU A 37 -16.11 -6.16 -11.40
C LEU A 37 -14.66 -5.85 -11.00
N ALA A 38 -13.80 -6.87 -10.96
CA ALA A 38 -12.39 -6.67 -10.67
C ALA A 38 -11.71 -5.78 -11.72
N ASN A 39 -11.98 -6.04 -13.01
CA ASN A 39 -11.41 -5.26 -14.11
C ASN A 39 -11.92 -3.81 -14.14
N LEU A 40 -13.20 -3.57 -13.82
CA LEU A 40 -13.72 -2.21 -13.64
C LEU A 40 -12.96 -1.47 -12.54
N GLY A 41 -12.74 -2.11 -11.38
CA GLY A 41 -11.96 -1.53 -10.29
C GLY A 41 -10.54 -1.15 -10.72
N ILE A 42 -9.87 -2.01 -11.49
CA ILE A 42 -8.55 -1.72 -12.06
C ILE A 42 -8.61 -0.51 -13.01
N ALA A 43 -9.60 -0.46 -13.90
CA ALA A 43 -9.76 0.64 -14.85
C ALA A 43 -9.98 1.99 -14.14
N GLU A 44 -10.81 2.02 -13.09
CA GLU A 44 -11.06 3.22 -12.26
C GLU A 44 -9.79 3.68 -11.53
N GLU A 45 -9.02 2.75 -10.95
CA GLU A 45 -7.76 3.08 -10.28
C GLU A 45 -6.71 3.61 -11.25
N CYS A 46 -6.59 3.00 -12.44
CA CYS A 46 -5.64 3.41 -13.46
C CYS A 46 -5.99 4.78 -14.06
N GLU A 47 -7.26 5.05 -14.38
CA GLU A 47 -7.73 6.37 -14.83
C GLU A 47 -7.38 7.44 -13.79
N ALA A 48 -7.72 7.19 -12.52
CA ALA A 48 -7.45 8.12 -11.44
C ALA A 48 -5.94 8.33 -11.20
N LEU A 49 -5.10 7.32 -11.46
CA LEU A 49 -3.65 7.47 -11.41
C LEU A 49 -3.13 8.30 -12.59
N GLN A 50 -3.63 8.07 -13.80
CA GLN A 50 -3.24 8.82 -14.99
C GLN A 50 -3.56 10.30 -14.85
N PHE A 51 -4.78 10.65 -14.42
CA PHE A 51 -5.16 12.03 -14.17
C PHE A 51 -4.26 12.72 -13.12
N ARG A 52 -3.90 12.01 -12.04
CA ARG A 52 -2.96 12.55 -11.04
C ARG A 52 -1.55 12.76 -11.59
N LEU A 53 -1.08 11.90 -12.50
CA LEU A 53 0.20 12.06 -13.17
C LEU A 53 0.19 13.31 -14.07
N GLU A 54 -0.89 13.54 -14.81
CA GLU A 54 -1.09 14.75 -15.62
C GLU A 54 -1.10 16.01 -14.75
N LEU A 55 -1.83 15.99 -13.62
CA LEU A 55 -1.77 17.08 -12.64
C LEU A 55 -0.35 17.32 -12.11
N GLY A 56 0.42 16.25 -11.87
CA GLY A 56 1.82 16.35 -11.44
C GLY A 56 2.71 17.04 -12.46
N GLN A 57 2.45 16.83 -13.76
CA GLN A 57 3.17 17.51 -14.84
C GLN A 57 2.78 18.99 -14.95
N LEU A 58 1.50 19.31 -14.77
CA LEU A 58 0.98 20.68 -14.82
C LEU A 58 1.44 21.52 -13.62
N TYR A 59 1.60 20.89 -12.46
CA TYR A 59 1.90 21.57 -11.20
C TYR A 59 3.09 20.93 -10.47
N PRO A 60 4.30 20.95 -11.05
CA PRO A 60 5.47 20.20 -10.55
C PRO A 60 5.97 20.68 -9.18
N GLY A 61 5.61 21.88 -8.73
CA GLY A 61 5.94 22.42 -7.40
C GLY A 61 4.84 22.21 -6.34
N SER A 62 3.70 21.63 -6.69
CA SER A 62 2.58 21.52 -5.75
C SER A 62 2.77 20.36 -4.78
N TYR A 63 3.03 20.70 -3.51
CA TYR A 63 3.06 19.77 -2.39
C TYR A 63 1.85 18.82 -2.39
N SER A 64 0.64 19.40 -2.47
CA SER A 64 -0.61 18.65 -2.35
C SER A 64 -0.77 17.65 -3.49
N ILE A 65 -0.33 18.00 -4.70
CA ILE A 65 -0.42 17.09 -5.85
C ILE A 65 0.60 15.96 -5.73
N LYS A 66 1.87 16.26 -5.40
CA LYS A 66 2.90 15.23 -5.19
C LYS A 66 2.52 14.24 -4.09
N LEU A 67 2.01 14.73 -2.95
CA LEU A 67 1.59 13.85 -1.86
C LEU A 67 0.39 12.97 -2.26
N ASN A 68 -0.60 13.54 -2.95
CA ASN A 68 -1.75 12.79 -3.44
C ASN A 68 -1.39 11.81 -4.56
N LEU A 69 -0.28 12.01 -5.28
CA LEU A 69 0.25 11.07 -6.27
C LEU A 69 0.99 9.89 -5.60
N ALA A 70 1.71 10.15 -4.51
CA ALA A 70 2.47 9.11 -3.81
C ALA A 70 1.56 8.00 -3.24
N HIS A 71 0.40 8.35 -2.68
CA HIS A 71 -0.56 7.38 -2.13
C HIS A 71 -1.02 6.26 -3.08
N PRO A 72 -1.57 6.56 -4.28
CA PRO A 72 -1.99 5.53 -5.23
C PRO A 72 -0.80 4.76 -5.82
N LEU A 73 0.38 5.36 -5.93
CA LEU A 73 1.58 4.66 -6.39
C LEU A 73 2.03 3.55 -5.42
N VAL A 74 1.80 3.72 -4.11
CA VAL A 74 2.02 2.64 -3.13
C VAL A 74 1.12 1.44 -3.44
N LYS A 75 -0.16 1.68 -3.72
CA LYS A 75 -1.13 0.62 -4.03
C LYS A 75 -0.85 -0.09 -5.36
N ALA A 76 -0.43 0.66 -6.38
CA ALA A 76 -0.17 0.15 -7.73
C ALA A 76 1.16 -0.62 -7.87
N ARG A 77 1.72 -1.18 -6.78
CA ARG A 77 3.05 -1.83 -6.73
C ARG A 77 4.21 -0.96 -7.26
N ARG A 78 4.03 0.37 -7.31
CA ARG A 78 5.06 1.35 -7.70
C ARG A 78 5.64 2.05 -6.47
N ALA A 79 5.79 1.31 -5.37
CA ALA A 79 6.18 1.83 -4.08
C ALA A 79 7.54 2.56 -4.09
N ARG A 80 8.53 2.11 -4.89
CA ARG A 80 9.80 2.84 -5.07
C ARG A 80 9.64 4.21 -5.70
N ARG A 81 8.71 4.37 -6.64
CA ARG A 81 8.43 5.68 -7.25
C ARG A 81 7.71 6.59 -6.25
N ALA A 82 6.84 6.03 -5.42
CA ALA A 82 6.22 6.77 -4.31
C ALA A 82 7.26 7.25 -3.29
N LEU A 83 8.28 6.43 -2.98
CA LEU A 83 9.41 6.84 -2.13
C LEU A 83 10.15 8.05 -2.70
N GLY A 84 10.53 8.01 -3.99
CA GLY A 84 11.22 9.13 -4.62
C GLY A 84 10.45 10.46 -4.53
N PHE A 85 9.13 10.44 -4.73
CA PHE A 85 8.30 11.64 -4.54
C PHE A 85 8.29 12.13 -3.09
N CYS A 86 8.29 11.21 -2.12
CA CYS A 86 8.36 11.59 -0.71
C CYS A 86 9.73 12.19 -0.37
N ASP A 87 10.82 11.63 -0.90
CA ASP A 87 12.18 12.15 -0.70
C ASP A 87 12.33 13.56 -1.28
N GLU A 88 11.81 13.80 -2.49
CA GLU A 88 11.78 15.14 -3.09
C GLU A 88 11.00 16.14 -2.22
N LEU A 89 9.86 15.74 -1.66
CA LEU A 89 9.10 16.60 -0.77
C LEU A 89 9.85 16.87 0.53
N LEU A 90 10.50 15.88 1.13
CA LEU A 90 11.24 16.04 2.39
C LEU A 90 12.51 16.89 2.24
N ALA A 91 13.09 16.94 1.02
CA ALA A 91 14.20 17.82 0.70
C ALA A 91 13.80 19.31 0.70
N ASP A 92 12.51 19.63 0.59
CA ASP A 92 12.01 20.99 0.73
C ASP A 92 12.05 21.44 2.20
N ALA A 93 13.03 22.28 2.52
CA ALA A 93 13.22 22.83 3.85
C ALA A 93 12.07 23.74 4.32
N SER A 94 11.21 24.21 3.41
CA SER A 94 10.07 25.07 3.73
C SER A 94 8.84 24.31 4.25
N LEU A 95 8.85 22.97 4.21
CA LEU A 95 7.74 22.17 4.71
C LEU A 95 7.45 22.46 6.19
N SER A 96 6.19 22.80 6.47
CA SER A 96 5.71 22.88 7.85
C SER A 96 5.79 21.51 8.55
N PRO A 97 5.88 21.48 9.89
CA PRO A 97 5.89 20.21 10.64
C PRO A 97 4.73 19.28 10.29
N THR A 98 3.52 19.82 10.09
CA THR A 98 2.32 19.07 9.69
C THR A 98 2.46 18.45 8.30
N GLN A 99 3.04 19.19 7.34
CA GLN A 99 3.29 18.67 6.01
C GLN A 99 4.35 17.58 6.02
N ARG A 100 5.47 17.82 6.73
CA ARG A 100 6.52 16.81 6.92
C ARG A 100 5.94 15.52 7.54
N PHE A 101 5.11 15.65 8.56
CA PHE A 101 4.38 14.51 9.15
C PHE A 101 3.50 13.77 8.13
N GLY A 102 2.77 14.51 7.29
CA GLY A 102 1.98 13.96 6.20
C GLY A 102 2.82 13.15 5.21
N VAL A 103 3.97 13.69 4.77
CA VAL A 103 4.88 13.02 3.83
C VAL A 103 5.48 11.76 4.44
N LEU A 104 5.99 11.83 5.67
CA LEU A 104 6.58 10.69 6.37
C LEU A 104 5.59 9.54 6.56
N ARG A 105 4.29 9.83 6.74
CA ARG A 105 3.25 8.78 6.78
C ARG A 105 3.08 8.05 5.45
N VAL A 106 3.21 8.75 4.32
CA VAL A 106 3.11 8.14 2.99
C VAL A 106 4.39 7.39 2.67
N ARG A 107 5.55 7.99 2.98
CA ARG A 107 6.88 7.39 2.83
C ARG A 107 7.02 6.09 3.63
N LEU A 108 6.55 6.06 4.88
CA LEU A 108 6.49 4.84 5.69
C LEU A 108 5.72 3.71 4.98
N LYS A 109 4.53 4.00 4.44
CA LYS A 109 3.73 3.00 3.71
C LYS A 109 4.44 2.53 2.44
N ALA A 110 5.08 3.45 1.71
CA ALA A 110 5.85 3.14 0.52
C ALA A 110 7.08 2.29 0.84
N ALA A 111 7.82 2.63 1.91
CA ALA A 111 8.99 1.91 2.39
C ALA A 111 8.64 0.48 2.77
N LEU A 112 7.55 0.31 3.52
CA LEU A 112 7.01 -1.01 3.87
C LEU A 112 6.62 -1.84 2.63
N ALA A 113 5.89 -1.23 1.69
CA ALA A 113 5.48 -1.90 0.45
C ALA A 113 6.65 -2.23 -0.50
N SER A 114 7.81 -1.58 -0.32
CA SER A 114 9.03 -1.81 -1.12
C SER A 114 10.16 -2.50 -0.36
N ALA A 115 9.89 -2.99 0.85
CA ALA A 115 10.86 -3.66 1.72
C ALA A 115 12.07 -2.79 2.17
N GLU A 116 11.93 -1.46 2.16
CA GLU A 116 12.96 -0.51 2.60
C GLU A 116 12.85 -0.28 4.13
N TYR A 117 13.12 -1.31 4.93
CA TYR A 117 12.80 -1.32 6.38
C TYR A 117 13.54 -0.29 7.23
N VAL A 118 14.75 0.11 6.83
CA VAL A 118 15.51 1.14 7.54
C VAL A 118 14.79 2.49 7.44
N ILE A 119 14.40 2.88 6.22
CA ILE A 119 13.60 4.08 5.96
C ILE A 119 12.29 4.02 6.74
N ALA A 120 11.60 2.87 6.70
CA ALA A 120 10.37 2.67 7.45
C ALA A 120 10.57 2.85 8.97
N ALA A 121 11.68 2.38 9.53
CA ALA A 121 11.95 2.50 10.96
C ALA A 121 12.32 3.93 11.37
N GLU A 122 13.08 4.65 10.54
CA GLU A 122 13.44 6.06 10.76
C GLU A 122 12.20 6.96 10.71
N ASP A 123 11.39 6.85 9.65
CA ASP A 123 10.14 7.60 9.51
C ASP A 123 9.22 7.31 10.70
N PHE A 124 9.19 6.05 11.13
CA PHE A 124 8.39 5.62 12.28
C PHE A 124 8.87 6.21 13.61
N ALA A 125 10.19 6.24 13.87
CA ALA A 125 10.78 6.87 15.05
C ALA A 125 10.29 8.31 15.20
N TYR A 126 10.44 9.08 14.12
CA TYR A 126 10.03 10.47 14.05
C TYR A 126 8.53 10.64 14.28
N LEU A 127 7.70 9.82 13.62
CA LEU A 127 6.24 9.91 13.73
C LEU A 127 5.76 9.60 15.15
N ILE A 128 6.39 8.66 15.85
CA ILE A 128 6.07 8.38 17.26
C ILE A 128 6.43 9.55 18.16
N GLU A 129 7.62 10.12 18.00
CA GLU A 129 8.05 11.26 18.81
C GLU A 129 7.12 12.46 18.62
N ALA A 130 6.75 12.76 17.37
CA ALA A 130 5.79 13.81 17.05
C ALA A 130 4.38 13.56 17.63
N VAL A 131 3.99 12.29 17.84
CA VAL A 131 2.68 11.90 18.37
C VAL A 131 2.64 11.84 19.90
N ARG A 132 3.79 11.72 20.57
CA ARG A 132 3.90 11.80 22.05
C ARG A 132 3.49 13.17 22.60
N ASP A 133 3.40 14.19 21.76
CA ASP A 133 2.92 15.55 22.08
C ASP A 133 1.36 15.67 22.13
N GLN A 134 0.68 14.60 22.56
CA GLN A 134 -0.66 14.58 23.21
C GLN A 134 -2.00 14.83 22.47
N THR A 135 -2.16 14.65 21.16
CA THR A 135 -3.55 14.56 20.58
C THR A 135 -3.78 13.53 19.46
N PHE A 136 -2.73 12.97 18.87
CA PHE A 136 -2.84 12.09 17.69
C PHE A 136 -2.68 10.58 17.98
N TYR A 137 -2.40 10.22 19.23
CA TYR A 137 -1.93 8.89 19.64
C TYR A 137 -2.89 7.73 19.34
N ARG A 138 -4.19 7.88 19.66
CA ARG A 138 -5.16 6.77 19.51
C ARG A 138 -5.44 6.38 18.06
N ARG A 139 -5.52 7.34 17.14
CA ARG A 139 -5.75 7.05 15.71
C ARG A 139 -4.49 6.52 15.02
N PHE A 140 -3.31 6.95 15.47
CA PHE A 140 -2.03 6.50 14.94
C PHE A 140 -1.73 5.04 15.30
N ALA A 141 -1.94 4.63 16.55
CA ALA A 141 -1.72 3.25 17.00
C ALA A 141 -2.62 2.22 16.29
N VAL A 142 -3.90 2.54 16.07
CA VAL A 142 -4.85 1.68 15.33
C VAL A 142 -4.48 1.60 13.84
N SER A 143 -4.11 2.73 13.23
CA SER A 143 -3.65 2.75 11.83
C SER A 143 -2.34 1.99 11.65
N PHE A 144 -1.47 2.00 12.65
CA PHE A 144 -0.19 1.29 12.67
C PHE A 144 -0.36 -0.22 12.82
N ALA A 145 -1.24 -0.66 13.74
CA ALA A 145 -1.61 -2.07 13.84
C ALA A 145 -2.20 -2.61 12.53
N ALA A 146 -3.01 -1.81 11.83
CA ALA A 146 -3.55 -2.15 10.51
C ALA A 146 -2.46 -2.19 9.41
N VAL A 147 -1.45 -1.32 9.47
CA VAL A 147 -0.31 -1.30 8.52
C VAL A 147 0.61 -2.51 8.74
N ILE A 148 0.88 -2.90 9.99
CA ILE A 148 1.63 -4.14 10.27
C ILE A 148 0.80 -5.38 9.95
N ALA A 149 -0.51 -5.38 10.22
CA ALA A 149 -1.40 -6.48 9.89
C ALA A 149 -1.57 -6.69 8.38
N GLY A 150 -1.35 -5.66 7.56
CA GLY A 150 -1.37 -5.74 6.10
C GLY A 150 -0.05 -6.16 5.45
N LEU A 151 1.00 -6.46 6.23
CA LEU A 151 2.24 -7.03 5.71
C LEU A 151 2.13 -8.56 5.68
N GLU A 152 1.71 -9.10 4.54
CA GLU A 152 1.48 -10.54 4.30
C GLU A 152 2.77 -11.42 4.25
N ASP A 153 3.86 -11.12 4.98
CA ASP A 153 5.15 -11.75 4.67
C ASP A 153 6.20 -11.77 5.81
N TRP A 154 7.18 -12.69 5.76
CA TRP A 154 8.35 -12.84 6.67
C TRP A 154 9.14 -11.54 6.87
N ARG A 155 9.02 -10.65 5.90
CA ARG A 155 9.47 -9.26 5.85
C ARG A 155 8.96 -8.39 7.00
N ALA A 156 7.75 -8.65 7.48
CA ALA A 156 7.16 -7.99 8.64
C ALA A 156 7.91 -8.33 9.94
N LYS A 157 8.43 -9.57 10.07
CA LYS A 157 9.20 -10.00 11.24
C LYS A 157 10.51 -9.24 11.37
N ALA A 158 11.27 -9.12 10.27
CA ALA A 158 12.51 -8.36 10.25
C ALA A 158 12.30 -6.88 10.61
N PHE A 159 11.20 -6.28 10.13
CA PHE A 159 10.80 -4.93 10.51
C PHE A 159 10.49 -4.82 12.01
N VAL A 160 9.69 -5.74 12.56
CA VAL A 160 9.36 -5.77 13.99
C VAL A 160 10.62 -5.95 14.86
N GLU A 161 11.54 -6.83 14.48
CA GLU A 161 12.83 -7.01 15.17
C GLU A 161 13.70 -5.73 15.12
N LEU A 162 13.67 -5.01 14.00
CA LEU A 162 14.40 -3.75 13.84
C LEU A 162 13.81 -2.64 14.71
N LEU A 163 12.48 -2.59 14.84
CA LEU A 163 11.79 -1.71 15.79
C LEU A 163 12.09 -2.07 17.26
N GLN A 164 12.29 -3.36 17.57
CA GLN A 164 12.73 -3.84 18.88
C GLN A 164 14.12 -3.36 19.27
N ARG A 165 15.03 -3.25 18.32
CA ARG A 165 16.43 -2.90 18.60
C ARG A 165 16.69 -1.39 18.66
N ASN A 166 15.94 -0.58 17.92
CA ASN A 166 16.38 0.79 17.58
C ASN A 166 15.54 1.93 18.16
N LEU A 167 14.54 1.67 19.02
CA LEU A 167 13.62 2.72 19.48
C LEU A 167 13.50 2.81 21.00
N PRO A 168 13.49 4.04 21.57
CA PRO A 168 13.14 4.27 22.97
C PRO A 168 11.62 4.16 23.17
N LYS A 169 11.16 3.19 23.96
CA LYS A 169 9.75 2.76 23.99
C LYS A 169 9.05 2.95 25.33
N PRO A 170 7.72 3.17 25.35
CA PRO A 170 6.89 3.01 26.54
C PRO A 170 6.65 1.50 26.81
N ASN A 171 6.44 1.14 28.08
CA ASN A 171 6.34 -0.26 28.54
C ASN A 171 5.31 -1.13 27.77
N ASP A 172 4.18 -0.57 27.32
CA ASP A 172 3.12 -1.33 26.65
C ASP A 172 3.42 -1.64 25.17
N PHE A 173 4.43 -0.99 24.60
CA PHE A 173 4.73 -1.08 23.17
C PHE A 173 5.56 -2.33 22.83
N ASP A 174 6.42 -2.77 23.75
CA ASP A 174 7.18 -4.02 23.58
C ASP A 174 6.29 -5.26 23.64
N ALA A 175 5.25 -5.24 24.48
CA ALA A 175 4.26 -6.31 24.54
C ALA A 175 3.50 -6.48 23.21
N LEU A 176 3.10 -5.37 22.58
CA LEU A 176 2.42 -5.38 21.28
C LEU A 176 3.32 -5.88 20.14
N LEU A 177 4.58 -5.42 20.11
CA LEU A 177 5.54 -5.87 19.10
C LEU A 177 5.92 -7.35 19.28
N ALA A 178 6.11 -7.81 20.52
CA ALA A 178 6.38 -9.21 20.83
C ALA A 178 5.19 -10.11 20.45
N ALA A 179 3.96 -9.69 20.77
CA ALA A 179 2.75 -10.41 20.39
C ALA A 179 2.61 -10.54 18.86
N LYS A 180 2.91 -9.47 18.12
CA LYS A 180 2.83 -9.51 16.64
C LYS A 180 3.95 -10.34 16.00
N ALA A 181 5.17 -10.29 16.55
CA ALA A 181 6.26 -11.17 16.13
C ALA A 181 5.91 -12.66 16.32
N ALA A 182 5.28 -13.00 17.44
CA ALA A 182 4.82 -14.36 17.73
C ALA A 182 3.70 -14.81 16.78
N GLU A 183 2.72 -13.95 16.51
CA GLU A 183 1.63 -14.23 15.55
C GLU A 183 2.16 -14.52 14.14
N LEU A 184 3.11 -13.70 13.66
CA LEU A 184 3.73 -13.88 12.33
C LEU A 184 4.56 -15.18 12.24
N GLU A 185 5.26 -15.54 13.31
CA GLU A 185 5.99 -16.81 13.38
C GLU A 185 5.03 -18.01 13.33
N ALA A 186 3.90 -17.93 14.04
CA ALA A 186 2.88 -18.97 14.02
C ALA A 186 2.26 -19.15 12.63
N LEU A 187 1.97 -18.05 11.91
CA LEU A 187 1.49 -18.08 10.53
C LEU A 187 2.49 -18.75 9.58
N ARG A 188 3.78 -18.42 9.69
CA ARG A 188 4.84 -19.05 8.89
C ARG A 188 4.93 -20.56 9.12
N GLN A 189 4.80 -20.99 10.37
CA GLN A 189 4.82 -22.42 10.73
C GLN A 189 3.58 -23.15 10.18
N PHE A 190 2.41 -22.50 10.20
CA PHE A 190 1.18 -23.04 9.61
C PHE A 190 1.28 -23.20 8.08
N GLU A 191 1.84 -22.21 7.39
CA GLU A 191 2.09 -22.28 5.94
C GLU A 191 3.13 -23.34 5.58
N ALA A 192 4.19 -23.47 6.36
CA ALA A 192 5.22 -24.50 6.17
C ALA A 192 4.70 -25.92 6.48
N GLY A 193 3.66 -26.04 7.32
CA GLY A 193 3.04 -27.31 7.72
C GLY A 193 1.82 -27.71 6.89
N SER A 194 1.36 -26.90 5.94
CA SER A 194 0.20 -27.21 5.10
C SER A 194 0.60 -28.14 3.93
N PRO A 195 0.11 -29.39 3.87
CA PRO A 195 0.44 -30.30 2.78
C PRO A 195 -0.18 -29.82 1.47
N SER A 196 0.65 -29.69 0.43
CA SER A 196 0.24 -29.46 -0.95
C SER A 196 -0.76 -30.54 -1.41
N THR A 197 -2.05 -30.23 -1.39
CA THR A 197 -3.08 -31.01 -2.09
C THR A 197 -2.96 -30.75 -3.60
N ARG A 198 -1.98 -31.39 -4.23
CA ARG A 198 -2.06 -31.68 -5.67
C ARG A 198 -2.86 -32.98 -5.83
N PRO A 199 -4.00 -32.99 -6.54
CA PRO A 199 -4.55 -34.25 -7.02
C PRO A 199 -3.60 -34.78 -8.08
N GLY A 200 -2.98 -35.93 -7.81
CA GLY A 200 -2.21 -36.66 -8.83
C GLY A 200 -3.12 -37.08 -9.98
N PRO A 201 -2.63 -37.08 -11.24
CA PRO A 201 -3.44 -37.47 -12.38
C PRO A 201 -3.80 -38.95 -12.27
N GLY A 202 -5.02 -39.28 -12.65
CA GLY A 202 -5.62 -40.59 -12.49
C GLY A 202 -4.76 -41.73 -13.03
N ALA A 203 -4.65 -42.79 -12.22
CA ALA A 203 -4.39 -44.11 -12.74
C ALA A 203 -5.72 -44.66 -13.29
N ALA A 204 -5.91 -44.51 -14.60
CA ALA A 204 -6.81 -45.40 -15.34
C ALA A 204 -6.06 -46.72 -15.57
N SER A 205 -6.56 -47.80 -14.96
CA SER A 205 -6.40 -49.17 -15.41
C SER A 205 -7.57 -49.98 -14.86
#